data_AF-A0A2D6MA76-F1
#
_entry.id   AF-A0A2D6MA76-F1
#
_cell.length_a   1.000
_cell.length_b   1.000
_cell.length_c   1.000
_cell.angle_alpha   90.00
_cell.angle_beta   90.00
_cell.angle_gamma   90.00
#
_symmetry.space_group_name_H-M   'P 1'
#
loop_
_entity.id
_entity.type
_entity.pdbx_description
1 polymer ?
#
loop_
_entity_poly.entity_id
_entity_poly.type
_entity_poly.pdbx_seq_one_letter_code
_entity_poly.pdbx_strand_id
1 'polypeptide(L)'
;MEAETMANPEVEENMPSQEAVNESIFGSDGNFFADLDREVNGSILDPIDEPIDVSETQSPAPPVNVEAGNTDPVETVNYEKRYKDSSREAQKMKQQLDEVEPFMPLLQLMNEDEGLVDTVKQYLVDGKKPPQFEVPEDFEFDIQEAMNDQNSDSAKYFSTLMDNTVSQKVNNIIGEERVRDEQEQSKAYMAQQANQFKERMKMNDGDFEEMMNWANDHKMSFDDLYYMKNRDKINQNVSNSTRKDMLNQMNAVRDIPASQSNMNSVKVEEDPNKAVLDALKGLDGSVDNIFSD
;
A
#
# COMPACT_ATOMS: atom_id res chain seq x y z
N MET A 1 9.14 37.38 -35.98
CA MET A 1 8.97 36.60 -34.73
C MET A 1 8.58 35.23 -35.17
N GLU A 2 9.58 34.36 -35.21
CA GLU A 2 9.51 33.01 -35.76
C GLU A 2 8.92 32.06 -34.72
N ALA A 3 8.19 31.07 -35.22
CA ALA A 3 7.65 29.96 -34.46
C ALA A 3 8.68 28.84 -34.40
N GLU A 4 9.02 28.36 -33.20
CA GLU A 4 9.73 27.11 -32.98
C GLU A 4 8.99 26.28 -31.94
N THR A 5 8.40 25.19 -32.43
CA THR A 5 7.97 24.03 -31.66
C THR A 5 9.18 23.14 -31.42
N MET A 6 9.57 22.94 -30.16
CA MET A 6 10.47 21.85 -29.78
C MET A 6 9.79 20.96 -28.75
N ALA A 7 9.57 19.72 -29.17
CA ALA A 7 9.06 18.61 -28.38
C ALA A 7 10.11 18.17 -27.34
N ASN A 8 9.65 17.90 -26.13
CA ASN A 8 10.43 17.31 -25.05
C ASN A 8 10.25 15.78 -25.10
N PRO A 9 11.32 14.96 -25.20
CA PRO A 9 11.19 13.51 -25.14
C PRO A 9 11.05 13.04 -23.69
N GLU A 10 10.08 12.16 -23.47
CA GLU A 10 9.84 11.42 -22.23
C GLU A 10 11.09 10.63 -21.83
N VAL A 11 11.53 10.81 -20.58
CA VAL A 11 12.51 9.94 -19.93
C VAL A 11 11.71 8.92 -19.12
N GLU A 12 11.54 7.72 -19.68
CA GLU A 12 11.11 6.53 -18.95
C GLU A 12 12.24 6.12 -17.98
N GLU A 13 12.07 6.41 -16.69
CA GLU A 13 12.88 5.80 -15.64
C GLU A 13 12.46 4.34 -15.46
N ASN A 14 13.25 3.45 -16.06
CA ASN A 14 13.15 2.01 -15.91
C ASN A 14 13.70 1.59 -14.52
N MET A 15 12.83 1.54 -13.50
CA MET A 15 13.18 0.95 -12.21
C MET A 15 13.31 -0.58 -12.35
N PRO A 16 14.43 -1.20 -11.92
CA PRO A 16 14.56 -2.65 -11.93
C PRO A 16 13.55 -3.29 -10.96
N SER A 17 12.95 -4.41 -11.37
CA SER A 17 12.02 -5.18 -10.54
C SER A 17 12.70 -5.68 -9.26
N GLN A 18 11.93 -5.86 -8.18
CA GLN A 18 12.42 -6.36 -6.89
C GLN A 18 13.10 -7.74 -7.00
N GLU A 19 12.77 -8.53 -8.02
CA GLU A 19 13.44 -9.80 -8.32
C GLU A 19 14.89 -9.61 -8.78
N ALA A 20 15.20 -8.60 -9.60
CA ALA A 20 16.55 -8.33 -10.09
C ALA A 20 17.49 -7.81 -8.98
N VAL A 21 16.92 -7.12 -7.98
CA VAL A 21 17.66 -6.63 -6.81
C VAL A 21 17.96 -7.78 -5.84
N ASN A 22 17.01 -8.69 -5.62
CA ASN A 22 17.22 -9.86 -4.77
C ASN A 22 18.27 -10.82 -5.36
N GLU A 23 18.30 -11.02 -6.68
CA GLU A 23 19.31 -11.86 -7.34
C GLU A 23 20.73 -11.27 -7.25
N SER A 24 20.85 -9.94 -7.24
CA SER A 24 22.14 -9.24 -7.11
C SER A 24 22.67 -9.18 -5.67
N ILE A 25 21.80 -9.25 -4.66
CA ILE A 25 22.18 -9.13 -3.24
C ILE A 25 22.34 -10.50 -2.57
N PHE A 26 21.48 -11.47 -2.90
CA PHE A 26 21.48 -12.79 -2.27
C PHE A 26 22.14 -13.90 -3.08
N GLY A 27 22.41 -13.66 -4.38
CA GLY A 27 22.92 -14.69 -5.27
C GLY A 27 21.88 -15.80 -5.48
N SER A 28 21.90 -16.45 -6.64
CA SER A 28 21.02 -17.59 -6.89
C SER A 28 21.30 -18.69 -5.84
N ASP A 29 20.33 -18.99 -4.98
CA ASP A 29 20.37 -19.88 -3.80
C ASP A 29 20.87 -21.33 -4.04
N GLY A 30 21.23 -21.70 -5.28
CA GLY A 30 21.67 -23.04 -5.63
C GLY A 30 23.19 -23.27 -5.68
N ASN A 31 24.00 -22.22 -5.91
CA ASN A 31 25.41 -22.42 -6.31
C ASN A 31 26.44 -22.06 -5.23
N PHE A 32 26.05 -21.25 -4.24
CA PHE A 32 26.97 -20.78 -3.19
C PHE A 32 27.58 -21.94 -2.39
N PHE A 33 26.76 -22.90 -1.94
CA PHE A 33 27.26 -24.02 -1.14
C PHE A 33 28.06 -25.03 -1.97
N ALA A 34 27.77 -25.17 -3.27
CA ALA A 34 28.55 -26.04 -4.16
C ALA A 34 29.94 -25.45 -4.45
N ASP A 35 30.02 -24.13 -4.62
CA ASP A 35 31.29 -23.44 -4.79
C ASP A 35 32.10 -23.41 -3.50
N LEU A 36 31.44 -23.23 -2.34
CA LEU A 36 32.09 -23.32 -1.03
C LEU A 36 32.60 -24.74 -0.73
N ASP A 37 31.82 -25.77 -1.05
CA ASP A 37 32.25 -27.17 -0.87
C ASP A 37 33.44 -27.49 -1.77
N ARG A 38 33.45 -26.99 -3.01
CA ARG A 38 34.60 -27.13 -3.91
C ARG A 38 35.81 -26.31 -3.45
N GLU A 39 35.62 -25.13 -2.87
CA GLU A 39 36.71 -24.31 -2.33
C GLU A 39 37.36 -24.96 -1.10
N VAL A 40 36.55 -25.56 -0.23
CA VAL A 40 37.01 -26.21 1.00
C VAL A 40 37.59 -27.60 0.73
N ASN A 41 36.97 -28.40 -0.15
CA ASN A 41 37.39 -29.79 -0.43
C ASN A 41 38.25 -29.95 -1.69
N GLY A 42 38.33 -28.94 -2.56
CA GLY A 42 39.05 -29.01 -3.85
C GLY A 42 40.57 -29.12 -3.70
N SER A 43 41.13 -28.78 -2.53
CA SER A 43 42.56 -28.91 -2.25
C SER A 43 42.98 -30.32 -1.79
N ILE A 44 42.03 -31.24 -1.59
CA ILE A 44 42.27 -32.59 -1.04
C ILE A 44 42.09 -33.71 -2.10
N LEU A 45 41.56 -33.40 -3.28
CA LEU A 45 41.24 -34.40 -4.31
C LEU A 45 42.24 -34.35 -5.48
N ASP A 46 43.36 -35.07 -5.34
CA ASP A 46 44.01 -35.68 -6.49
C ASP A 46 43.15 -36.88 -6.95
N PRO A 47 42.91 -37.09 -8.27
CA PRO A 47 42.03 -38.15 -8.74
C PRO A 47 42.75 -39.50 -8.66
N ILE A 48 42.43 -40.28 -7.63
CA ILE A 48 42.72 -41.72 -7.59
C ILE A 48 41.40 -42.45 -7.92
N ASP A 49 41.32 -42.95 -9.14
CA ASP A 49 40.27 -43.87 -9.62
C ASP A 49 40.37 -45.21 -8.87
N GLU A 50 39.67 -45.40 -7.74
CA GLU A 50 39.16 -46.71 -7.29
C GLU A 50 37.91 -46.53 -6.39
N PRO A 51 36.85 -47.37 -6.53
CA PRO A 51 35.62 -47.24 -5.76
C PRO A 51 35.78 -47.85 -4.37
N ILE A 52 35.57 -47.08 -3.30
CA ILE A 52 35.61 -47.59 -1.93
C ILE A 52 34.33 -47.21 -1.17
N ASP A 53 33.69 -48.27 -0.68
CA ASP A 53 32.51 -48.40 0.16
C ASP A 53 32.60 -47.57 1.47
N VAL A 54 31.52 -46.90 1.85
CA VAL A 54 31.44 -46.03 3.04
C VAL A 54 31.13 -46.86 4.28
N SER A 55 32.15 -47.12 5.09
CA SER A 55 31.96 -47.58 6.47
C SER A 55 32.60 -46.60 7.45
N GLU A 56 31.79 -46.05 8.35
CA GLU A 56 32.20 -45.22 9.48
C GLU A 56 33.26 -45.92 10.32
N THR A 57 34.38 -45.23 10.60
CA THR A 57 35.02 -45.12 11.93
C THR A 57 36.31 -44.32 11.81
N GLN A 58 36.39 -43.16 12.47
CA GLN A 58 37.67 -42.48 12.70
C GLN A 58 38.01 -42.51 14.20
N SER A 59 39.12 -43.19 14.50
CA SER A 59 40.00 -42.91 15.63
C SER A 59 41.38 -42.53 15.05
N PRO A 60 42.19 -41.69 15.73
CA PRO A 60 43.18 -40.84 15.09
C PRO A 60 44.54 -41.52 14.86
N ALA A 61 45.22 -41.14 13.78
CA ALA A 61 46.57 -41.58 13.42
C ALA A 61 47.55 -40.37 13.27
N PRO A 62 48.88 -40.58 13.43
CA PRO A 62 49.88 -39.60 13.91
C PRO A 62 50.47 -38.67 12.83
N PRO A 63 51.23 -37.61 13.21
CA PRO A 63 51.68 -36.60 12.25
C PRO A 63 52.85 -37.08 11.37
N VAL A 64 52.77 -36.78 10.07
CA VAL A 64 53.82 -36.99 9.08
C VAL A 64 54.72 -35.74 9.00
N ASN A 65 56.03 -35.97 9.06
CA ASN A 65 57.09 -34.99 8.92
C ASN A 65 57.36 -34.73 7.42
N VAL A 66 57.40 -33.48 6.98
CA VAL A 66 57.75 -33.09 5.60
C VAL A 66 59.01 -32.23 5.57
N GLU A 67 59.98 -32.68 4.78
CA GLU A 67 61.28 -32.06 4.52
C GLU A 67 61.21 -30.78 3.67
N ALA A 68 62.25 -29.97 3.82
CA ALA A 68 62.40 -28.60 3.34
C ALA A 68 62.72 -28.47 1.84
N GLY A 69 62.12 -27.46 1.20
CA GLY A 69 62.55 -26.84 -0.06
C GLY A 69 62.25 -25.33 0.02
N ASN A 70 63.27 -24.51 -0.26
CA ASN A 70 63.35 -23.10 0.10
C ASN A 70 63.17 -22.18 -1.12
N THR A 71 62.32 -21.13 -1.03
CA THR A 71 62.52 -19.71 -1.42
C THR A 71 61.25 -19.00 -1.91
N ASP A 72 60.48 -18.51 -0.94
CA ASP A 72 59.82 -17.19 -0.81
C ASP A 72 59.36 -17.15 0.68
N PRO A 73 59.16 -16.00 1.36
CA PRO A 73 58.72 -16.03 2.75
C PRO A 73 57.25 -16.44 2.76
N VAL A 74 56.99 -17.74 2.57
CA VAL A 74 55.74 -18.38 2.95
C VAL A 74 55.65 -18.12 4.42
N GLU A 75 54.86 -17.12 4.80
CA GLU A 75 54.50 -16.80 6.15
C GLU A 75 54.04 -18.12 6.75
N THR A 76 54.93 -18.80 7.48
CA THR A 76 54.64 -20.12 8.02
C THR A 76 53.54 -19.88 9.02
N VAL A 77 52.30 -20.08 8.58
CA VAL A 77 51.11 -19.79 9.35
C VAL A 77 51.27 -20.61 10.61
N ASN A 78 51.57 -19.92 11.70
CA ASN A 78 51.81 -20.58 12.97
C ASN A 78 50.41 -20.96 13.48
N TYR A 79 49.95 -22.14 13.07
CA TYR A 79 48.64 -22.66 13.42
C TYR A 79 48.46 -22.66 14.94
N GLU A 80 49.51 -22.97 15.70
CA GLU A 80 49.49 -22.92 17.16
C GLU A 80 49.19 -21.52 17.70
N LYS A 81 49.75 -20.46 17.11
CA LYS A 81 49.41 -19.07 17.45
C LYS A 81 47.96 -18.76 17.09
N ARG A 82 47.49 -19.12 15.89
CA ARG A 82 46.10 -18.88 15.47
C ARG A 82 45.09 -19.59 16.39
N TYR A 83 45.37 -20.82 16.79
CA TYR A 83 44.55 -21.56 17.74
C TYR A 83 44.56 -20.92 19.14
N LYS A 84 45.74 -20.49 19.61
CA LYS A 84 45.86 -19.80 20.91
C LYS A 84 45.14 -18.45 20.91
N ASP A 85 45.23 -17.70 19.82
CA ASP A 85 44.61 -16.38 19.69
C ASP A 85 43.08 -16.52 19.53
N SER A 86 42.61 -17.48 18.74
CA SER A 86 41.18 -17.82 18.65
C SER A 86 40.61 -18.32 19.99
N SER A 87 41.37 -19.12 20.74
CA SER A 87 40.96 -19.56 22.08
C SER A 87 40.88 -18.41 23.08
N ARG A 88 41.85 -17.49 23.05
CA ARG A 88 41.84 -16.28 23.89
C ARG A 88 40.71 -15.34 23.52
N GLU A 89 40.44 -15.18 22.23
CA GLU A 89 39.33 -14.36 21.74
C GLU A 89 37.97 -14.97 22.11
N ALA A 90 37.81 -16.29 22.01
CA ALA A 90 36.61 -16.98 22.46
C ALA A 90 36.40 -16.85 23.98
N GLN A 91 37.47 -16.93 24.78
CA GLN A 91 37.40 -16.68 26.23
C GLN A 91 37.02 -15.23 26.54
N LYS A 92 37.55 -14.26 25.79
CA LYS A 92 37.18 -12.85 25.91
C LYS A 92 35.72 -12.61 25.53
N MET A 93 35.26 -13.19 24.42
CA MET A 93 33.86 -13.09 24.00
C MET A 93 32.92 -13.74 25.01
N LYS A 94 33.31 -14.86 25.61
CA LYS A 94 32.55 -15.49 26.69
C LYS A 94 32.44 -14.57 27.91
N GLN A 95 33.54 -13.95 28.34
CA GLN A 95 33.50 -12.98 29.45
C GLN A 95 32.56 -11.81 29.16
N GLN A 96 32.60 -11.27 27.94
CA GLN A 96 31.68 -10.22 27.52
C GLN A 96 30.22 -10.69 27.49
N LEU A 97 29.98 -11.95 27.09
CA LEU A 97 28.64 -12.54 27.10
C LEU A 97 28.13 -12.71 28.53
N ASP A 98 28.97 -13.19 29.45
CA ASP A 98 28.64 -13.35 30.87
C ASP A 98 28.32 -11.98 31.52
N GLU A 99 28.98 -10.89 31.09
CA GLU A 99 28.68 -9.52 31.52
C GLU A 99 27.34 -8.98 30.98
N VAL A 100 26.95 -9.38 29.76
CA VAL A 100 25.73 -8.91 29.07
C VAL A 100 24.52 -9.79 29.35
N GLU A 101 24.72 -11.06 29.70
CA GLU A 101 23.68 -12.04 30.04
C GLU A 101 22.62 -11.51 31.02
N PRO A 102 22.96 -10.85 32.15
CA PRO A 102 21.94 -10.30 33.05
C PRO A 102 21.08 -9.19 32.42
N PHE A 103 21.55 -8.55 31.34
CA PHE A 103 20.85 -7.46 30.66
C PHE A 103 20.09 -7.92 29.40
N MET A 104 20.22 -9.18 28.97
CA MET A 104 19.49 -9.73 27.81
C MET A 104 17.98 -9.46 27.82
N PRO A 105 17.26 -9.62 28.95
CA PRO A 105 15.83 -9.33 28.99
C PRO A 105 15.51 -7.86 28.72
N LEU A 106 16.35 -6.93 29.21
CA LEU A 106 16.21 -5.50 28.95
C LEU A 106 16.55 -5.17 27.49
N LEU A 107 17.59 -5.79 26.94
CA LEU A 107 17.98 -5.60 25.53
C LEU A 107 16.91 -6.12 24.56
N GLN A 108 16.28 -7.25 24.87
CA GLN A 108 15.14 -7.77 24.10
C GLN A 108 13.96 -6.79 24.16
N LEU A 109 13.63 -6.28 25.35
CA LEU A 109 12.57 -5.28 25.52
C LEU A 109 12.86 -3.97 24.77
N MET A 110 14.12 -3.52 24.77
CA MET A 110 14.57 -2.35 24.00
C MET A 110 14.59 -2.58 22.48
N ASN A 111 14.77 -3.83 22.03
CA ASN A 111 14.68 -4.20 20.61
C ASN A 111 13.22 -4.28 20.13
N GLU A 112 12.29 -4.68 21.01
CA GLU A 112 10.84 -4.72 20.73
C GLU A 112 10.14 -3.36 20.88
N ASP A 113 10.78 -2.41 21.55
CA ASP A 113 10.25 -1.07 21.80
C ASP A 113 11.24 0.03 21.42
N GLU A 114 11.08 0.55 20.20
CA GLU A 114 11.92 1.62 19.65
C GLU A 114 11.90 2.90 20.52
N GLY A 115 10.80 3.17 21.24
CA GLY A 115 10.66 4.35 22.11
C GLY A 115 11.38 4.21 23.46
N LEU A 116 11.60 2.98 23.93
CA LEU A 116 12.31 2.72 25.17
C LEU A 116 13.79 3.09 25.08
N VAL A 117 14.40 2.90 23.91
CA VAL A 117 15.80 3.27 23.65
C VAL A 117 16.02 4.77 23.81
N ASP A 118 15.14 5.58 23.22
CA ASP A 118 15.25 7.03 23.31
C ASP A 118 14.98 7.53 24.73
N THR A 119 14.04 6.91 25.43
CA THR A 119 13.75 7.22 26.84
C THR A 119 14.95 6.93 27.75
N VAL A 120 15.60 5.76 27.57
CA VAL A 120 16.80 5.38 28.33
C VAL A 120 17.99 6.29 27.99
N LYS A 121 18.19 6.62 26.71
CA LYS A 121 19.23 7.60 26.30
C LYS A 121 18.98 8.97 26.90
N GLN A 122 17.74 9.44 26.88
CA GLN A 122 17.38 10.74 27.40
C GLN A 122 17.52 10.80 28.92
N TYR A 123 17.28 9.69 29.63
CA TYR A 123 17.59 9.56 31.05
C TYR A 123 19.11 9.57 31.31
N LEU A 124 19.88 8.78 30.56
CA LEU A 124 21.33 8.64 30.76
C LEU A 124 22.10 9.93 30.40
N VAL A 125 21.62 10.68 29.40
CA VAL A 125 22.27 11.90 28.89
C VAL A 125 21.73 13.16 29.57
N ASP A 126 20.41 13.32 29.69
CA ASP A 126 19.81 14.54 30.23
C ASP A 126 19.48 14.45 31.73
N GLY A 127 19.58 13.27 32.35
CA GLY A 127 19.27 13.07 33.78
C GLY A 127 17.81 13.39 34.15
N LYS A 128 16.91 13.47 33.17
CA LYS A 128 15.53 13.92 33.41
C LYS A 128 14.73 12.82 34.10
N LYS A 129 14.34 13.07 35.36
CA LYS A 129 13.32 12.27 36.06
C LYS A 129 12.02 12.27 35.23
N PRO A 130 11.41 11.12 34.91
CA PRO A 130 10.07 11.02 34.37
C PRO A 130 9.07 11.72 35.29
N PRO A 131 7.98 12.24 34.72
CA PRO A 131 7.01 13.00 35.47
C PRO A 131 6.26 12.09 36.46
N GLN A 132 6.22 12.53 37.73
CA GLN A 132 5.37 12.04 38.83
C GLN A 132 5.84 10.84 39.67
N PHE A 133 7.15 10.73 39.95
CA PHE A 133 7.57 10.01 41.16
C PHE A 133 8.34 10.98 42.06
N GLU A 134 7.79 11.27 43.26
CA GLU A 134 8.49 12.01 44.31
C GLU A 134 9.58 11.12 44.91
N VAL A 135 10.59 10.82 44.10
CA VAL A 135 11.79 10.13 44.56
C VAL A 135 12.63 11.12 45.37
N PRO A 136 13.21 10.71 46.51
CA PRO A 136 14.11 11.54 47.31
C PRO A 136 15.17 12.25 46.46
N GLU A 137 15.65 13.41 46.92
CA GLU A 137 16.65 14.19 46.18
C GLU A 137 17.99 13.42 46.00
N ASP A 138 18.27 12.47 46.88
CA ASP A 138 19.45 11.59 46.83
C ASP A 138 19.18 10.25 46.12
N PHE A 139 18.11 10.14 45.32
CA PHE A 139 17.77 8.90 44.64
C PHE A 139 18.76 8.55 43.53
N GLU A 140 19.46 7.43 43.70
CA GLU A 140 20.28 6.79 42.68
C GLU A 140 19.53 5.55 42.16
N PHE A 141 19.27 5.52 40.86
CA PHE A 141 18.57 4.41 40.24
C PHE A 141 19.51 3.22 40.05
N ASP A 142 19.19 2.10 40.71
CA ASP A 142 19.90 0.83 40.53
C ASP A 142 18.99 -0.19 39.81
N ILE A 143 19.44 -0.63 38.64
CA ILE A 143 18.77 -1.63 37.81
C ILE A 143 18.74 -3.00 38.50
N GLN A 144 19.81 -3.38 39.19
CA GLN A 144 19.88 -4.66 39.90
C GLN A 144 18.90 -4.66 41.07
N GLU A 145 18.78 -3.55 41.79
CA GLU A 145 17.80 -3.41 42.87
C GLU A 145 16.37 -3.39 42.32
N ALA A 146 16.11 -2.68 41.21
CA ALA A 146 14.81 -2.62 40.56
C ALA A 146 14.28 -4.00 40.11
N MET A 147 15.19 -4.89 39.69
CA MET A 147 14.83 -6.22 39.22
C MET A 147 14.73 -7.26 40.35
N ASN A 148 15.54 -7.12 41.40
CA ASN A 148 15.62 -8.11 42.47
C ASN A 148 14.74 -7.78 43.68
N ASP A 149 14.38 -6.52 43.89
CA ASP A 149 13.49 -6.07 44.97
C ASP A 149 12.34 -5.22 44.45
N GLN A 150 11.15 -5.82 44.35
CA GLN A 150 9.93 -5.16 43.88
C GLN A 150 9.48 -3.99 44.77
N ASN A 151 9.92 -3.92 46.04
CA ASN A 151 9.56 -2.83 46.96
C ASN A 151 10.58 -1.70 46.98
N SER A 152 11.71 -1.85 46.28
CA SER A 152 12.70 -0.81 46.10
C SER A 152 12.10 0.42 45.41
N ASP A 153 12.64 1.60 45.72
CA ASP A 153 12.26 2.83 45.03
C ASP A 153 12.69 2.80 43.56
N SER A 154 13.74 2.05 43.21
CA SER A 154 14.15 1.77 41.83
C SER A 154 13.12 0.92 41.09
N ALA A 155 12.50 -0.07 41.74
CA ALA A 155 11.46 -0.90 41.16
C ALA A 155 10.15 -0.14 40.93
N LYS A 156 9.71 0.67 41.90
CA LYS A 156 8.51 1.51 41.77
C LYS A 156 8.68 2.57 40.67
N TYR A 157 9.86 3.16 40.59
CA TYR A 157 10.22 4.07 39.53
C TYR A 157 10.16 3.39 38.15
N PHE A 158 10.75 2.20 38.04
CA PHE A 158 10.74 1.43 36.80
C PHE A 158 9.33 1.01 36.38
N SER A 159 8.47 0.59 37.32
CA SER A 159 7.10 0.21 37.01
C SER A 159 6.28 1.40 36.50
N THR A 160 6.41 2.57 37.10
CA THR A 160 5.70 3.78 36.61
C THR A 160 6.17 4.24 35.24
N LEU A 161 7.46 4.10 34.95
CA LEU A 161 8.01 4.35 33.61
C LEU A 161 7.42 3.38 32.57
N MET A 162 7.35 2.09 32.94
CA MET A 162 6.76 1.05 32.10
C MET A 162 5.27 1.27 31.88
N ASP A 163 4.51 1.59 32.93
CA ASP A 163 3.07 1.83 32.84
C ASP A 163 2.74 3.00 31.89
N ASN A 164 3.53 4.07 31.94
CA ASN A 164 3.38 5.21 31.03
C ASN A 164 3.70 4.82 29.58
N THR A 165 4.80 4.08 29.37
CA THR A 165 5.23 3.63 28.04
C THR A 165 4.21 2.67 27.43
N VAL A 166 3.77 1.68 28.20
CA VAL A 166 2.71 0.73 27.80
C VAL A 166 1.41 1.47 27.53
N SER A 167 1.00 2.41 28.38
CA SER A 167 -0.23 3.19 28.16
C SER A 167 -0.18 4.01 26.87
N GLN A 168 0.96 4.65 26.58
CA GLN A 168 1.16 5.38 25.32
C GLN A 168 1.12 4.43 24.11
N LYS A 169 1.84 3.31 24.17
CA LYS A 169 1.87 2.29 23.12
C LYS A 169 0.49 1.68 22.88
N VAL A 170 -0.22 1.32 23.95
CA VAL A 170 -1.58 0.77 23.88
C VAL A 170 -2.54 1.80 23.29
N ASN A 171 -2.47 3.08 23.67
CA ASN A 171 -3.32 4.11 23.07
C ASN A 171 -3.02 4.32 21.58
N ASN A 172 -1.75 4.25 21.18
CA ASN A 172 -1.35 4.36 19.77
C ASN A 172 -1.82 3.13 18.96
N ILE A 173 -1.61 1.92 19.48
CA ILE A 173 -2.05 0.68 18.84
C ILE A 173 -3.57 0.61 18.74
N ILE A 174 -4.30 0.90 19.83
CA ILE A 174 -5.78 0.94 19.81
C ILE A 174 -6.28 2.02 18.85
N GLY A 175 -5.61 3.17 18.78
CA GLY A 175 -5.93 4.22 17.80
C GLY A 175 -5.77 3.75 16.36
N GLU A 176 -4.65 3.10 16.04
CA GLU A 176 -4.39 2.53 14.72
C GLU A 176 -5.36 1.40 14.38
N GLU A 177 -5.58 0.47 15.32
CA GLU A 177 -6.50 -0.66 15.16
C GLU A 177 -7.92 -0.15 14.91
N ARG A 178 -8.38 0.84 15.68
CA ARG A 178 -9.69 1.47 15.46
C ARG A 178 -9.81 2.11 14.07
N VAL A 179 -8.77 2.80 13.60
CA VAL A 179 -8.78 3.40 12.25
C VAL A 179 -8.81 2.32 11.18
N ARG A 180 -8.05 1.22 11.34
CA ARG A 180 -8.09 0.06 10.43
C ARG A 180 -9.48 -0.58 10.42
N ASP A 181 -10.06 -0.82 11.60
CA ASP A 181 -11.39 -1.39 11.75
C ASP A 181 -12.47 -0.52 11.12
N GLU A 182 -12.43 0.80 11.34
CA GLU A 182 -13.37 1.75 10.73
C GLU A 182 -13.24 1.75 9.19
N GLN A 183 -12.01 1.68 8.67
CA GLN A 183 -11.77 1.55 7.23
C GLN A 183 -12.28 0.21 6.67
N GLU A 184 -12.01 -0.91 7.33
CA GLU A 184 -12.47 -2.23 6.90
C GLU A 184 -13.99 -2.34 6.93
N GLN A 185 -14.63 -1.85 7.98
CA GLN A 185 -16.10 -1.78 8.06
C GLN A 185 -16.68 -0.94 6.94
N SER A 186 -16.10 0.23 6.65
CA SER A 186 -16.55 1.09 5.54
C SER A 186 -16.40 0.41 4.18
N LYS A 187 -15.28 -0.29 3.94
CA LYS A 187 -15.03 -1.04 2.69
C LYS A 187 -15.99 -2.21 2.55
N ALA A 188 -16.21 -2.98 3.62
CA ALA A 188 -17.16 -4.09 3.63
C ALA A 188 -18.59 -3.62 3.36
N TYR A 189 -18.99 -2.50 3.97
CA TYR A 189 -20.28 -1.89 3.73
C TYR A 189 -20.44 -1.44 2.26
N MET A 190 -19.43 -0.78 1.70
CA MET A 190 -19.43 -0.38 0.28
C MET A 190 -19.48 -1.59 -0.66
N ALA A 191 -18.75 -2.66 -0.36
CA ALA A 191 -18.77 -3.91 -1.14
C ALA A 191 -20.18 -4.56 -1.12
N GLN A 192 -20.84 -4.57 0.03
CA GLN A 192 -22.23 -5.06 0.13
C GLN A 192 -23.19 -4.20 -0.70
N GLN A 193 -23.07 -2.87 -0.61
CA GLN A 193 -23.88 -1.97 -1.43
C GLN A 193 -23.62 -2.16 -2.93
N ALA A 194 -22.35 -2.33 -3.33
CA ALA A 194 -21.98 -2.59 -4.71
C ALA A 194 -22.64 -3.87 -5.24
N ASN A 195 -22.59 -4.96 -4.48
CA ASN A 195 -23.23 -6.21 -4.87
C ASN A 195 -24.76 -6.07 -5.00
N GLN A 196 -25.42 -5.43 -4.04
CA GLN A 196 -26.85 -5.15 -4.10
C GLN A 196 -27.21 -4.25 -5.30
N PHE A 197 -26.37 -3.28 -5.62
CA PHE A 197 -26.56 -2.40 -6.77
C PHE A 197 -26.44 -3.18 -8.08
N LYS A 198 -25.40 -4.02 -8.23
CA LYS A 198 -25.20 -4.87 -9.40
C LYS A 198 -26.39 -5.80 -9.62
N GLU A 199 -26.90 -6.44 -8.56
CA GLU A 199 -28.10 -7.29 -8.64
C GLU A 199 -29.34 -6.52 -9.08
N ARG A 200 -29.60 -5.35 -8.48
CA ARG A 200 -30.78 -4.54 -8.78
C ARG A 200 -30.77 -3.99 -10.20
N MET A 201 -29.62 -3.52 -10.66
CA MET A 201 -29.44 -2.94 -11.99
C MET A 201 -29.13 -3.99 -13.06
N LYS A 202 -28.98 -5.27 -12.67
CA LYS A 202 -28.56 -6.38 -13.55
C LYS A 202 -27.28 -6.06 -14.31
N MET A 203 -26.33 -5.43 -13.61
CA MET A 203 -25.07 -4.95 -14.16
C MET A 203 -24.01 -6.03 -14.01
N ASN A 204 -23.18 -6.23 -15.05
CA ASN A 204 -22.02 -7.13 -14.98
C ASN A 204 -20.84 -6.44 -14.30
N ASP A 205 -19.83 -7.20 -13.88
CA ASP A 205 -18.66 -6.68 -13.17
C ASP A 205 -17.88 -5.64 -14.01
N GLY A 206 -17.76 -5.85 -15.32
CA GLY A 206 -17.10 -4.89 -16.22
C GLY A 206 -17.85 -3.56 -16.38
N ASP A 207 -19.18 -3.61 -16.51
CA ASP A 207 -20.00 -2.39 -16.61
C ASP A 207 -19.96 -1.60 -15.28
N PHE A 208 -19.90 -2.31 -14.16
CA PHE A 208 -19.77 -1.71 -12.84
C PHE A 208 -18.40 -1.05 -12.66
N GLU A 209 -17.34 -1.69 -13.13
CA GLU A 209 -15.98 -1.12 -13.12
C GLU A 209 -15.89 0.15 -13.98
N GLU A 210 -16.46 0.14 -15.18
CA GLU A 210 -16.54 1.33 -16.04
C GLU A 210 -17.28 2.48 -15.34
N MET A 211 -18.42 2.17 -14.70
CA MET A 211 -19.17 3.15 -13.91
C MET A 211 -18.34 3.72 -12.74
N MET A 212 -17.61 2.88 -12.02
CA MET A 212 -16.77 3.35 -10.91
C MET A 212 -15.58 4.19 -11.40
N ASN A 213 -14.98 3.83 -12.54
CA ASN A 213 -13.95 4.64 -13.18
C ASN A 213 -14.50 6.01 -13.59
N TRP A 214 -15.66 6.04 -14.25
CA TRP A 214 -16.34 7.28 -14.59
C TRP A 214 -16.63 8.14 -13.34
N ALA A 215 -17.10 7.53 -12.25
CA ALA A 215 -17.39 8.23 -11.00
C ALA A 215 -16.13 8.75 -10.28
N ASN A 216 -15.02 8.02 -10.34
CA ASN A 216 -13.73 8.46 -9.78
C ASN A 216 -13.16 9.66 -10.54
N ASP A 217 -13.33 9.69 -11.86
CA ASP A 217 -12.92 10.81 -12.70
C ASP A 217 -13.84 12.03 -12.53
N HIS A 218 -15.13 11.81 -12.30
CA HIS A 218 -16.12 12.87 -12.13
C HIS A 218 -16.31 13.25 -10.65
N LYS A 219 -15.46 14.15 -10.16
CA LYS A 219 -15.66 14.78 -8.85
C LYS A 219 -16.88 15.69 -8.90
N MET A 220 -17.92 15.36 -8.13
CA MET A 220 -19.13 16.19 -8.04
C MET A 220 -18.82 17.56 -7.42
N SER A 221 -19.29 18.63 -8.05
CA SER A 221 -19.18 19.98 -7.52
C SER A 221 -20.27 20.27 -6.47
N PHE A 222 -20.10 21.35 -5.69
CA PHE A 222 -21.13 21.78 -4.74
C PHE A 222 -22.45 22.17 -5.43
N ASP A 223 -22.38 22.71 -6.65
CA ASP A 223 -23.55 23.05 -7.45
C ASP A 223 -24.30 21.77 -7.86
N ASP A 224 -23.59 20.73 -8.27
CA ASP A 224 -24.18 19.43 -8.60
C ASP A 224 -24.87 18.79 -7.38
N LEU A 225 -24.22 18.85 -6.21
CA LEU A 225 -24.83 18.40 -4.95
C LEU A 225 -26.11 19.20 -4.62
N TYR A 226 -26.12 20.50 -4.87
CA TYR A 226 -27.31 21.34 -4.69
C TYR A 226 -28.43 20.94 -5.65
N TYR A 227 -28.11 20.67 -6.93
CA TYR A 227 -29.07 20.16 -7.90
C TYR A 227 -29.61 18.78 -7.50
N MET A 228 -28.76 17.86 -7.06
CA MET A 228 -29.17 16.53 -6.60
C MET A 228 -30.08 16.61 -5.37
N LYS A 229 -29.70 17.42 -4.37
CA LYS A 229 -30.50 17.63 -3.15
C LYS A 229 -31.88 18.21 -3.45
N ASN A 230 -31.97 19.09 -4.44
CA ASN A 230 -33.23 19.75 -4.81
C ASN A 230 -33.91 19.11 -6.03
N ARG A 231 -33.41 17.98 -6.53
CA ARG A 231 -33.88 17.34 -7.76
C ARG A 231 -35.38 17.09 -7.74
N ASP A 232 -35.91 16.55 -6.64
CA ASP A 232 -37.34 16.25 -6.52
C ASP A 232 -38.20 17.50 -6.54
N LYS A 233 -37.75 18.56 -5.85
CA LYS A 233 -38.44 19.86 -5.85
C LYS A 233 -38.43 20.49 -7.24
N ILE A 234 -37.30 20.45 -7.93
CA ILE A 234 -37.16 20.95 -9.30
C ILE A 234 -38.07 20.15 -10.23
N ASN A 235 -38.04 18.81 -10.18
CA ASN A 235 -38.90 17.94 -11.00
C ASN A 235 -40.39 18.20 -10.75
N GLN A 236 -40.78 18.38 -9.49
CA GLN A 236 -42.16 18.70 -9.12
C GLN A 236 -42.57 20.07 -9.64
N ASN A 237 -41.70 21.07 -9.50
CA ASN A 237 -41.94 22.43 -10.01
C ASN A 237 -42.05 22.46 -11.52
N VAL A 238 -41.14 21.79 -12.25
CA VAL A 238 -41.19 21.65 -13.70
C VAL A 238 -42.50 20.99 -14.10
N SER A 239 -42.86 19.85 -13.50
CA SER A 239 -44.12 19.15 -13.81
C SER A 239 -45.36 20.01 -13.54
N ASN A 240 -45.37 20.76 -12.44
CA ASN A 240 -46.47 21.67 -12.10
C ASN A 240 -46.55 22.85 -13.08
N SER A 241 -45.41 23.42 -13.46
CA SER A 241 -45.33 24.51 -14.43
C SER A 241 -45.79 24.06 -15.81
N THR A 242 -45.32 22.91 -16.31
CA THR A 242 -45.75 22.34 -17.58
C THR A 242 -47.24 22.00 -17.58
N ARG A 243 -47.79 21.46 -16.49
CA ARG A 243 -49.24 21.24 -16.36
C ARG A 243 -50.02 22.55 -16.41
N LYS A 244 -49.52 23.60 -15.74
CA LYS A 244 -50.13 24.93 -15.77
C LYS A 244 -50.06 25.56 -17.16
N ASP A 245 -48.93 25.45 -17.84
CA ASP A 245 -48.70 26.00 -19.18
C ASP A 245 -49.56 25.29 -20.22
N MET A 246 -49.65 23.95 -20.16
CA MET A 246 -50.57 23.19 -21.00
C MET A 246 -52.03 23.59 -20.74
N LEU A 247 -52.43 23.76 -19.49
CA LEU A 247 -53.79 24.17 -19.14
C LEU A 247 -54.08 25.59 -19.63
N ASN A 248 -53.13 26.51 -19.51
CA ASN A 248 -53.23 27.86 -20.07
C ASN A 248 -53.33 27.82 -21.60
N GLN A 249 -52.55 26.99 -22.28
CA GLN A 249 -52.63 26.80 -23.73
C GLN A 249 -53.97 26.20 -24.16
N MET A 250 -54.48 25.20 -23.43
CA MET A 250 -55.80 24.61 -23.69
C MET A 250 -56.93 25.60 -23.44
N ASN A 251 -56.86 26.38 -22.38
CA ASN A 251 -57.85 27.43 -22.10
C ASN A 251 -57.78 28.53 -23.16
N ALA A 252 -56.58 29.00 -23.52
CA ALA A 252 -56.40 29.99 -24.56
C ALA A 252 -56.97 29.53 -25.91
N VAL A 253 -56.85 28.24 -26.26
CA VAL A 253 -57.47 27.64 -27.47
C VAL A 253 -58.99 27.51 -27.33
N ARG A 254 -59.51 27.16 -26.15
CA ARG A 254 -60.96 27.04 -25.89
C ARG A 254 -61.68 28.38 -25.85
N ASP A 255 -60.99 29.41 -25.37
CA ASP A 255 -61.52 30.78 -25.26
C ASP A 255 -61.38 31.55 -26.58
N ILE A 256 -60.81 30.97 -27.64
CA ILE A 256 -60.88 31.53 -28.99
C ILE A 256 -62.34 31.40 -29.46
N PRO A 257 -63.07 32.51 -29.69
CA PRO A 257 -64.42 32.44 -30.22
C PRO A 257 -64.39 31.73 -31.57
N ALA A 258 -65.34 30.83 -31.82
CA ALA A 258 -65.45 30.08 -33.08
C ALA A 258 -65.52 30.98 -34.34
N SER A 259 -65.73 32.30 -34.18
CA SER A 259 -65.69 33.29 -35.25
C SER A 259 -64.29 33.82 -35.61
N GLN A 260 -63.24 33.51 -34.83
CA GLN A 260 -61.86 33.97 -35.03
C GLN A 260 -60.86 32.83 -35.33
N SER A 261 -61.28 31.56 -35.22
CA SER A 261 -60.44 30.38 -35.52
C SER A 261 -59.89 30.33 -36.96
N ASN A 262 -60.36 31.18 -37.86
CA ASN A 262 -59.89 31.28 -39.25
C ASN A 262 -59.14 32.59 -39.57
N MET A 263 -58.89 33.47 -38.59
CA MET A 263 -58.26 34.78 -38.84
C MET A 263 -56.80 34.87 -38.38
N ASN A 264 -56.27 33.81 -37.76
CA ASN A 264 -54.89 33.78 -37.29
C ASN A 264 -54.16 32.47 -37.67
N SER A 265 -54.55 31.83 -38.77
CA SER A 265 -53.58 31.05 -39.51
C SER A 265 -52.52 32.04 -39.98
N VAL A 266 -51.39 32.06 -39.27
CA VAL A 266 -50.13 32.58 -39.75
C VAL A 266 -50.06 32.23 -41.23
N LYS A 267 -49.89 33.23 -42.12
CA LYS A 267 -49.40 32.98 -43.47
C LYS A 267 -48.04 32.30 -43.27
N VAL A 268 -48.06 30.98 -43.14
CA VAL A 268 -46.89 30.15 -43.30
C VAL A 268 -46.47 30.45 -44.74
N GLU A 269 -45.35 31.14 -44.93
CA GLU A 269 -44.70 31.15 -46.23
C GLU A 269 -44.62 29.70 -46.68
N GLU A 270 -45.36 29.38 -47.75
CA GLU A 270 -45.34 28.05 -48.31
C GLU A 270 -43.89 27.74 -48.68
N ASP A 271 -43.29 26.77 -48.00
CA ASP A 271 -42.02 26.21 -48.41
C ASP A 271 -42.18 25.80 -49.88
N PRO A 272 -41.35 26.32 -50.81
CA PRO A 272 -41.47 26.00 -52.24
C PRO A 272 -41.43 24.49 -52.49
N ASN A 273 -40.79 23.72 -51.61
CA ASN A 273 -40.77 22.26 -51.68
C ASN A 273 -42.15 21.64 -51.39
N LYS A 274 -42.97 22.26 -50.54
CA LYS A 274 -44.33 21.82 -50.24
C LYS A 274 -45.28 22.09 -51.41
N ALA A 275 -45.12 23.21 -52.10
CA ALA A 275 -45.88 23.52 -53.32
C ALA A 275 -45.55 22.52 -54.46
N VAL A 276 -44.28 22.13 -54.59
CA VAL A 276 -43.86 21.09 -55.55
C VAL A 276 -44.43 19.71 -55.17
N LEU A 277 -44.43 19.35 -53.88
CA LEU A 277 -45.01 18.09 -53.41
C LEU A 277 -46.53 18.02 -53.59
N ASP A 278 -47.25 19.12 -53.37
CA ASP A 278 -48.70 19.18 -53.63
C ASP A 278 -49.01 19.13 -55.13
N ALA A 279 -48.19 19.77 -55.97
CA ALA A 279 -48.30 19.65 -57.42
C ALA A 279 -48.05 18.21 -57.91
N LEU A 280 -47.08 17.50 -57.31
CA LEU A 280 -46.81 16.09 -57.58
C LEU A 280 -47.96 15.17 -57.12
N LYS A 281 -48.54 15.43 -55.95
CA LYS A 281 -49.73 14.71 -55.47
C LYS A 281 -50.97 14.97 -56.32
N GLY A 282 -51.16 16.19 -56.80
CA GLY A 282 -52.24 16.52 -57.74
C GLY A 282 -52.06 15.86 -59.11
N LEU A 283 -50.81 15.61 -59.51
CA LEU A 283 -50.49 14.86 -60.72
C LEU A 283 -50.88 13.38 -60.59
N ASP A 284 -50.67 12.76 -59.42
CA ASP A 284 -50.96 11.34 -59.15
C ASP A 284 -52.44 10.98 -59.45
N GLY A 285 -53.38 11.87 -59.07
CA GLY A 285 -54.80 11.70 -59.41
C GLY A 285 -55.16 11.93 -60.89
N SER A 286 -54.26 12.53 -61.68
CA SER A 286 -54.46 12.78 -63.10
C SER A 286 -53.78 11.75 -64.01
N VAL A 287 -52.73 11.06 -63.54
CA VAL A 287 -52.08 9.99 -64.32
C VAL A 287 -52.94 8.73 -64.41
N ASP A 288 -53.77 8.43 -63.40
CA ASP A 288 -54.71 7.30 -63.43
C ASP A 288 -55.79 7.44 -64.53
N ASN A 289 -56.08 8.67 -64.98
CA ASN A 289 -57.01 8.93 -66.08
C ASN A 289 -56.37 8.88 -67.47
N ILE A 290 -55.03 8.73 -67.57
CA ILE A 290 -54.30 8.72 -68.85
C ILE A 290 -53.97 7.28 -69.30
N PHE A 291 -53.95 6.31 -68.37
CA PHE A 291 -53.71 4.89 -68.68
C PHE A 291 -54.99 4.04 -68.72
N SER A 292 -56.15 4.70 -68.69
CA SER A 292 -57.47 4.07 -68.73
C SER A 292 -58.14 4.29 -70.10
N ASP A 293 -57.53 3.79 -71.17
CA ASP A 293 -58.18 3.53 -72.47
C ASP A 293 -57.50 2.33 -73.16
#